data_AF-A0A401MAZ7-F1
#
_entry.id   AF-A0A401MAZ7-F1
#
_cell.length_a   1.000
_cell.length_b   1.000
_cell.length_c   1.000
_cell.angle_alpha   90.00
_cell.angle_beta   90.00
_cell.angle_gamma   90.00
#
_symmetry.space_group_name_H-M   'P 1'
#
loop_
_entity.id
_entity.type
_entity.pdbx_description
1 polymer ?
#
loop_
_entity_poly.entity_id
_entity_poly.type
_entity_poly.pdbx_seq_one_letter_code
_entity_poly.pdbx_strand_id
1 'polypeptide(L)' 'MPFAGDDVRFDLMCGPGADGRWRGSIGVRVEADALRRLGLHPSQPSSVVDGPSPPKWWHAAGERYAVTGSRLPRRP' A
#
# COMPACT_ATOMS: atom_id res chain seq x y z
N MET A 1 -13.12 -0.01 12.61
CA MET A 1 -12.46 0.76 11.54
C MET A 1 -11.38 1.63 12.17
N PRO A 2 -10.10 1.56 11.74
CA PRO A 2 -8.99 2.31 12.36
C PRO A 2 -8.88 3.78 11.92
N PHE A 3 -9.71 4.21 10.98
CA PHE A 3 -9.74 5.56 10.43
C PHE A 3 -11.09 6.22 10.71
N ALA A 4 -11.06 7.52 11.02
CA ALA A 4 -12.24 8.37 10.99
C ALA A 4 -12.67 8.67 9.55
N GLY A 5 -13.88 9.17 9.35
CA GLY A 5 -14.47 9.37 8.01
C GLY A 5 -13.71 10.39 7.15
N ASP A 6 -13.00 11.30 7.78
CA ASP A 6 -12.18 12.36 7.18
C ASP A 6 -10.69 12.00 7.06
N ASP A 7 -10.23 10.93 7.72
CA ASP A 7 -8.84 10.45 7.63
C ASP A 7 -8.51 9.85 6.26
N VAL A 8 -9.52 9.41 5.49
CA VAL A 8 -9.33 8.74 4.20
C VAL A 8 -10.14 9.43 3.11
N ARG A 9 -9.45 9.85 2.06
CA ARG A 9 -10.06 10.39 0.84
C ARG A 9 -9.84 9.44 -0.34
N PHE A 10 -10.91 9.23 -1.09
CA PHE A 10 -10.91 8.47 -2.34
C PHE A 10 -11.14 9.41 -3.50
N ASP A 11 -10.28 9.36 -4.50
CA ASP A 11 -10.36 10.15 -5.72
C ASP A 11 -10.48 9.23 -6.93
N LEU A 12 -11.58 9.35 -7.68
CA LEU A 12 -11.79 8.56 -8.89
C LEU A 12 -11.33 9.35 -10.11
N MET A 13 -10.51 8.72 -10.94
CA MET A 13 -10.02 9.28 -12.19
C MET A 13 -10.34 8.29 -13.30
N CYS A 14 -11.25 8.66 -14.20
CA CYS A 14 -11.64 7.84 -15.35
C CYS A 14 -11.30 8.57 -16.64
N GLY A 15 -10.74 7.87 -17.61
CA GLY A 15 -10.45 8.44 -18.92
C GLY A 15 -10.03 7.40 -19.95
N PRO A 16 -10.05 7.75 -21.25
CA PRO A 16 -9.54 6.90 -22.30
C PRO A 16 -8.02 6.72 -22.17
N GLY A 17 -7.56 5.47 -22.28
CA GLY A 17 -6.15 5.12 -22.40
C GLY A 17 -5.58 5.44 -23.78
N ALA A 18 -4.27 5.31 -23.93
CA ALA A 18 -3.60 5.50 -25.23
C ALA A 18 -4.06 4.50 -26.30
N ASP A 19 -4.67 3.39 -25.88
CA ASP A 19 -5.30 2.36 -26.72
C ASP A 19 -6.78 2.66 -27.03
N GLY A 20 -7.29 3.84 -26.63
CA GLY A 20 -8.70 4.23 -26.77
C GLY A 20 -9.66 3.50 -25.81
N ARG A 21 -9.16 2.57 -24.98
CA ARG A 21 -9.99 1.86 -24.00
C ARG A 21 -10.16 2.71 -22.76
N TRP A 22 -11.39 2.84 -22.27
CA TRP A 22 -11.64 3.50 -20.99
C TRP A 22 -10.95 2.76 -19.85
N ARG A 23 -10.24 3.52 -19.01
CA ARG A 23 -9.61 3.03 -17.78
C ARG A 23 -10.04 3.91 -16.62
N GLY A 24 -10.13 3.29 -15.46
CA GLY A 24 -10.37 3.98 -14.19
C GLY A 24 -9.23 3.69 -13.22
N SER A 25 -8.87 4.67 -12.43
CA SER A 25 -7.97 4.52 -11.29
C SER A 25 -8.59 5.20 -10.07
N ILE A 26 -8.37 4.61 -8.90
CA ILE A 26 -8.76 5.20 -7.61
C ILE A 26 -7.48 5.60 -6.89
N GLY A 27 -7.34 6.90 -6.61
CA GLY A 27 -6.36 7.41 -5.66
C GLY A 27 -6.90 7.27 -4.25
N VAL A 28 -6.14 6.63 -3.37
CA VAL A 28 -6.44 6.57 -1.93
C VAL A 28 -5.43 7.43 -1.22
N ARG A 29 -5.92 8.46 -0.50
CA ARG A 29 -5.09 9.35 0.30
C ARG A 29 -5.50 9.20 1.75
N VAL A 30 -4.51 9.02 2.62
CA VAL A 30 -4.71 8.87 4.06
C VAL A 30 -3.96 10.00 4.74
N GLU A 31 -4.59 10.64 5.72
CA GLU A 31 -3.93 11.59 6.62
C GLU A 31 -2.72 10.90 7.28
N ALA A 32 -1.59 11.59 7.35
CA ALA A 32 -0.33 10.98 7.75
C ALA A 32 -0.41 10.47 9.20
N ASP A 33 -0.82 11.31 10.15
CA ASP A 33 -0.88 10.95 11.57
C ASP A 33 -1.87 9.79 11.83
N ALA A 34 -2.92 9.63 11.04
CA ALA A 34 -3.84 8.52 11.10
C ALA A 34 -3.16 7.17 10.83
N LEU A 35 -2.06 7.15 10.05
CA LEU A 35 -1.25 5.95 9.81
C LEU A 35 -0.53 5.45 11.08
N ARG A 36 -0.39 6.27 12.13
CA ARG A 36 0.22 5.85 13.40
C ARG A 36 -0.54 4.73 14.06
N ARG A 37 -1.87 4.71 13.91
CA ARG A 37 -2.75 3.66 14.47
C ARG A 37 -2.47 2.27 13.89
N LEU A 38 -1.86 2.24 12.71
CA LEU A 38 -1.41 1.01 12.03
C LEU A 38 0.10 0.78 12.13
N GLY A 39 0.84 1.69 12.75
CA GLY A 39 2.31 1.67 12.75
C GLY A 39 2.94 1.93 11.38
N LEU A 40 2.23 2.62 10.49
CA LEU A 40 2.68 2.92 9.13
C LEU A 40 3.16 4.36 8.94
N HIS A 41 3.21 5.17 10.00
CA HIS A 41 3.65 6.55 9.90
C HIS A 41 5.18 6.63 9.65
N PRO A 42 5.67 7.44 8.68
CA PRO A 42 7.09 7.49 8.33
C PRO A 42 8.04 7.86 9.49
N SER A 43 7.56 8.66 10.43
CA SER A 43 8.35 9.04 11.63
C SER A 43 8.17 8.08 12.81
N GLN A 44 7.30 7.07 12.70
CA GLN A 44 7.11 6.08 13.76
C GLN A 44 8.19 5.00 13.64
N PRO A 45 8.79 4.54 14.75
CA PRO A 45 9.70 3.41 14.72
C PRO A 45 9.03 2.20 14.08
N SER A 46 9.74 1.52 13.18
CA SER A 46 9.28 0.25 12.62
C SER A 46 9.07 -0.77 13.73
N SER A 47 8.03 -1.59 13.63
CA SER A 47 7.86 -2.74 14.52
C SER A 47 9.12 -3.60 14.53
N VAL A 48 9.60 -3.92 15.74
CA VAL A 48 10.73 -4.83 15.93
C VAL A 48 10.20 -6.24 16.10
N VAL A 49 10.78 -7.20 15.36
CA VAL A 49 10.51 -8.62 15.58
C VAL A 49 11.23 -9.04 16.86
N ASP A 50 10.49 -9.10 17.97
CA ASP A 50 11.01 -9.56 19.26
C ASP A 50 10.70 -11.06 19.47
N GLY A 51 11.19 -11.88 18.55
CA GLY A 51 10.94 -13.32 18.54
C GLY A 51 11.86 -14.04 17.55
N PRO A 52 11.92 -15.37 17.60
CA PRO A 52 12.71 -16.13 16.65
C PRO A 52 12.22 -15.85 15.23
N SER A 53 13.15 -15.65 14.29
CA SER A 53 12.78 -15.48 12.89
C SER A 53 11.88 -16.64 12.43
N PRO A 54 10.80 -16.35 11.70
CA PRO A 54 9.95 -17.40 11.16
C PRO A 54 10.75 -18.33 10.24
N PRO A 55 10.26 -19.56 10.00
CA PRO A 55 10.93 -20.53 9.14
C PRO A 55 11.28 -19.95 7.76
N LYS A 56 12.44 -20.33 7.21
CA LYS A 56 12.97 -19.79 5.93
C LYS A 56 11.99 -19.85 4.75
N TRP A 57 11.13 -20.87 4.71
CA TRP A 57 10.13 -21.00 3.64
C TRP A 57 9.11 -19.84 3.66
N TRP A 58 8.84 -19.26 4.82
CA TRP A 58 7.92 -18.14 5.00
C TRP A 58 8.50 -16.86 4.40
N HIS A 59 9.77 -16.55 4.68
CA HIS A 59 10.47 -15.43 4.06
C HIS A 59 10.51 -15.54 2.53
N ALA A 60 10.86 -16.72 2.01
CA ALA A 60 10.89 -16.97 0.58
C ALA A 60 9.51 -16.81 -0.10
N ALA A 61 8.41 -17.07 0.62
CA ALA A 61 7.06 -16.81 0.13
C ALA A 61 6.76 -15.30 0.10
N GLY A 62 7.10 -14.58 1.17
CA GLY A 62 6.93 -13.12 1.25
C GLY A 62 7.66 -12.37 0.14
N GLU A 63 8.91 -12.73 -0.14
CA GLU A 63 9.72 -12.15 -1.22
C GLU A 63 9.07 -12.33 -2.59
N ARG A 64 8.53 -13.51 -2.88
CA ARG A 64 7.84 -13.80 -4.15
C ARG A 64 6.61 -12.92 -4.37
N TYR A 65 5.84 -12.63 -3.32
CA TYR A 65 4.68 -11.74 -3.42
C TYR A 65 5.09 -10.28 -3.66
N ALA A 66 6.12 -9.79 -2.96
CA ALA A 66 6.62 -8.43 -3.11
C ALA A 66 7.14 -8.14 -4.54
N VAL A 67 7.82 -9.11 -5.15
CA VAL A 67 8.32 -9.02 -6.55
C VAL A 67 7.17 -9.03 -7.56
N THR A 68 6.06 -9.70 -7.25
CA THR A 68 4.89 -9.75 -8.13
C THR A 68 4.11 -8.42 -8.10
N GLY A 69 3.98 -7.78 -6.94
CA GLY A 69 3.29 -6.49 -6.79
C GLY A 69 4.03 -5.29 -7.40
N SER A 70 5.35 -5.36 -7.50
CA SER A 70 6.21 -4.29 -8.04
C SER A 70 6.30 -4.27 -9.57
N ARG A 71 5.68 -5.23 -10.27
CA ARG A 71 5.59 -5.27 -11.75
C ARG A 71 4.49 -4.42 -12.36
N LEU A 72 3.70 -3.70 -11.56
CA LEU A 72 2.80 -2.67 -12.10
C LEU A 72 3.65 -1.48 -12.60
N PRO A 73 3.50 -1.05 -13.87
CA PRO A 73 4.28 0.06 -14.38
C PRO A 73 4.00 1.31 -13.54
N ARG A 74 5.03 1.85 -12.89
CA ARG A 74 4.98 3.19 -12.31
C ARG A 74 4.83 4.15 -13.48
N ARG A 75 3.62 4.66 -13.70
CA ARG A 75 3.40 5.75 -14.64
C ARG A 75 4.07 7.02 -14.07
N PRO A 76 4.79 7.80 -14.89
CA PRO A 76 5.32 9.10 -14.51
C PRO A 76 4.21 10.08 -14.17
#